data_AF-A0A5C5WGY7-F1
#
_entry.id   AF-A0A5C5WGY7-F1
#
_cell.length_a   1.000
_cell.length_b   1.000
_cell.length_c   1.000
_cell.angle_alpha   90.00
_cell.angle_beta   90.00
_cell.angle_gamma   90.00
#
_symmetry.space_group_name_H-M   'P 1'
#
loop_
_entity.id
_entity.type
_entity.pdbx_description
1 polymer ?
#
loop_
_entity_poly.entity_id
_entity_poly.type
_entity_poly.pdbx_seq_one_letter_code
_entity_poly.pdbx_strand_id
1 'polypeptide(L)'
;MKSLPAPVRLSRVTLILAVLILSGQSAVPAIAQATRTSGESVADRWDASPLYLTANEMLIATGKPSLVMMSRGSTHVPVWSLSGGTVGQSVAGIVNGLPHDCVAVKVEIVVTSTDVQTSPDLEDVYRVHLSQLVEDAPFTARYALGKPVRTPLSAGPLHSRTIVLESYYEVVPNAPLTVRIQREPGLPGDTFTRPTGLAVVKVTPLNAPPEAHVVQDVSGYNSWPMTQAIGEKLVCTYSRGSKHSIGEDARAVYARTSTDGGKTWTAETVVANTPGYGEVTVGKGLDSTGAMLLWVRRVGKQRMHDLYRTTDGVTFTRIASPELAVPPMQITDVFAVPEVGLIALWFAGNYSDEAVHSWGVMTSSDDGATWTQTPVESGLMKADWPTEPAAVYLGDGKILAVARTESGPAQFQLVSTDNGVTWTRKQTNIGDIMASTPSLILDAETGLLSNYYYERGRGVLRRRVVDPDVVFDNPLHWPASEAVTIGSPITWDSGNVNATVIGAAHYVSFYSGEAPDTAVMVLEIPEPTAEDELIRRKHE
;
A
#
# COMPACT_ATOMS: atom_id res chain seq x y z
N MET A 1 18.90 77.60 -14.25
CA MET A 1 19.23 77.87 -12.82
C MET A 1 19.67 76.52 -12.25
N LYS A 2 20.96 76.17 -12.23
CA LYS A 2 21.95 76.40 -11.14
C LYS A 2 21.35 76.11 -9.76
N SER A 3 21.84 75.28 -8.84
CA SER A 3 23.03 74.41 -8.68
C SER A 3 22.84 73.70 -7.33
N LEU A 4 23.48 72.55 -7.08
CA LEU A 4 23.72 71.98 -5.75
C LEU A 4 24.36 73.01 -4.79
N PRO A 5 24.23 72.84 -3.45
CA PRO A 5 25.34 72.24 -2.69
C PRO A 5 24.93 71.43 -1.43
N ALA A 6 25.81 70.49 -1.02
CA ALA A 6 26.08 70.11 0.37
C ALA A 6 27.38 70.86 0.84
N PRO A 7 28.03 70.63 2.01
CA PRO A 7 27.66 70.06 3.33
C PRO A 7 28.13 70.98 4.51
N VAL A 8 27.88 70.62 5.79
CA VAL A 8 28.74 71.06 6.93
C VAL A 8 28.88 69.96 8.00
N ARG A 9 30.14 69.74 8.40
CA ARG A 9 30.65 68.88 9.49
C ARG A 9 30.82 69.67 10.80
N LEU A 10 30.66 69.00 11.95
CA LEU A 10 31.47 69.17 13.17
C LEU A 10 31.72 67.74 13.71
N SER A 11 32.92 67.14 13.75
CA SER A 11 34.23 67.43 14.37
C SER A 11 34.39 66.94 15.82
N ARG A 12 35.23 65.88 15.95
CA ARG A 12 36.16 65.50 17.05
C ARG A 12 35.50 64.98 18.34
N VAL A 13 35.98 63.94 19.02
CA VAL A 13 37.37 63.66 19.45
C VAL A 13 37.59 62.15 19.62
N THR A 14 38.77 61.69 19.19
CA THR A 14 39.39 60.39 19.48
C THR A 14 40.10 60.42 20.82
N LEU A 15 39.98 59.39 21.66
CA LEU A 15 41.01 59.05 22.63
C LEU A 15 41.33 57.56 22.54
N ILE A 16 42.58 57.29 22.17
CA ILE A 16 43.24 55.98 22.19
C ILE A 16 43.89 55.83 23.57
N LEU A 17 43.72 54.68 24.21
CA LEU A 17 44.74 54.17 25.13
C LEU A 17 44.85 52.66 24.95
N ALA A 18 46.02 52.23 24.46
CA ALA A 18 46.45 50.85 24.44
C ALA A 18 47.46 50.64 25.56
N VAL A 19 47.29 49.58 26.36
CA VAL A 19 48.38 48.92 27.10
C VAL A 19 48.17 47.40 26.98
N LEU A 20 49.29 46.72 26.78
CA LEU A 20 49.56 45.36 26.31
C LEU A 20 50.40 44.76 27.48
N ILE A 21 50.18 43.54 28.02
CA ILE A 21 50.88 42.28 27.63
C ILE A 21 50.77 41.22 28.78
N LEU A 22 50.50 39.96 28.38
CA LEU A 22 50.83 38.61 28.95
C LEU A 22 50.29 38.20 30.34
N SER A 23 49.94 36.94 30.66
CA SER A 23 50.17 35.61 30.05
C SER A 23 49.22 34.57 30.69
N GLY A 24 48.97 33.43 30.03
CA GLY A 24 48.45 32.22 30.69
C GLY A 24 47.59 31.32 29.80
N GLN A 25 48.19 30.26 29.28
CA GLN A 25 47.58 29.25 28.40
C GLN A 25 46.53 28.37 29.11
N SER A 26 45.49 27.97 28.39
CA SER A 26 45.12 26.54 28.23
C SER A 26 44.13 26.39 27.08
N ALA A 27 44.50 25.54 26.13
CA ALA A 27 43.76 25.25 24.92
C ALA A 27 42.74 24.13 25.18
N VAL A 28 41.51 24.31 24.69
CA VAL A 28 40.56 23.23 24.41
C VAL A 28 39.89 23.60 23.07
N PRO A 29 39.86 22.71 22.06
CA PRO A 29 39.38 23.08 20.73
C PRO A 29 37.87 23.26 20.71
N ALA A 30 37.43 24.34 20.05
CA ALA A 30 36.04 24.59 19.73
C ALA A 30 35.53 23.50 18.79
N ILE A 31 34.61 22.68 19.30
CA ILE A 31 33.75 21.83 18.47
C ILE A 31 32.86 22.77 17.67
N ALA A 32 33.07 22.79 16.36
CA ALA A 32 32.17 23.41 15.42
C ALA A 32 30.76 22.85 15.64
N GLN A 33 29.81 23.72 15.98
CA GLN A 33 28.39 23.42 15.91
C GLN A 33 28.07 23.14 14.44
N ALA A 34 28.16 21.87 14.05
CA ALA A 34 27.39 21.35 12.96
C ALA A 34 25.93 21.49 13.37
N THR A 35 25.23 22.40 12.71
CA THR A 35 23.77 22.48 12.68
C THR A 35 23.27 21.09 12.32
N ARG A 36 22.85 20.32 13.33
CA ARG A 36 22.03 19.13 13.15
C ARG A 36 20.70 19.64 12.62
N THR A 37 20.52 19.58 11.31
CA THR A 37 19.19 19.39 10.73
C THR A 37 18.69 18.06 11.28
N SER A 38 17.84 18.13 12.28
CA SER A 38 17.05 17.01 12.76
C SER A 38 16.26 16.45 11.57
N GLY A 39 16.61 15.23 11.17
CA GLY A 39 15.72 14.40 10.37
C GLY A 39 14.53 14.05 11.26
N GLU A 40 13.43 14.76 11.05
CA GLU A 40 12.10 14.29 11.46
C GLU A 40 11.66 13.23 10.45
N SER A 41 11.28 12.05 10.95
CA SER A 41 10.70 10.99 10.13
C SER A 41 9.37 11.45 9.51
N VAL A 42 9.03 10.89 8.35
CA VAL A 42 7.77 11.22 7.63
C VAL A 42 6.55 10.84 8.46
N ALA A 43 6.67 9.84 9.34
CA ALA A 43 5.62 9.43 10.27
C ALA A 43 5.24 10.53 11.29
N ASP A 44 6.20 11.35 11.73
CA ASP A 44 5.96 12.39 12.74
C ASP A 44 5.34 13.68 12.17
N ARG A 45 5.25 13.83 10.84
CA ARG A 45 4.72 15.05 10.23
C ARG A 45 3.21 15.10 10.08
N TRP A 46 2.49 13.98 10.19
CA TRP A 46 1.14 13.87 9.62
C TRP A 46 0.01 13.54 10.61
N ASP A 47 0.33 13.15 11.85
CA ASP A 47 -0.67 12.75 12.84
C ASP A 47 -0.86 13.86 13.88
N ALA A 48 -2.05 14.48 13.92
CA ALA A 48 -2.44 15.32 15.04
C ALA A 48 -2.59 14.47 16.30
N SER A 49 -2.57 15.11 17.49
CA SER A 49 -2.70 14.37 18.75
C SER A 49 -3.97 13.50 18.75
N PRO A 50 -3.84 12.19 19.05
CA PRO A 50 -4.97 11.29 19.01
C PRO A 50 -6.03 11.66 20.05
N LEU A 51 -7.29 11.49 19.67
CA LEU A 51 -8.46 11.63 20.52
C LEU A 51 -8.84 10.25 21.06
N TYR A 52 -9.21 10.18 22.34
CA TYR A 52 -9.51 8.93 23.01
C TYR A 52 -10.96 8.89 23.49
N LEU A 53 -11.58 7.72 23.37
CA LEU A 53 -12.80 7.35 24.07
C LEU A 53 -12.47 6.21 25.02
N THR A 54 -12.57 6.47 26.31
CA THR A 54 -12.49 5.44 27.35
C THR A 54 -13.81 4.68 27.44
N ALA A 55 -13.80 3.51 28.10
CA ALA A 55 -15.01 2.74 28.32
C ALA A 55 -16.17 3.53 28.96
N ASN A 56 -15.88 4.54 29.80
CA ASN A 56 -16.90 5.36 30.46
C ASN A 56 -17.51 6.45 29.54
N GLU A 57 -16.86 6.76 28.42
CA GLU A 57 -17.33 7.75 27.43
C GLU A 57 -18.14 7.08 26.30
N MET A 58 -18.31 5.75 26.38
CA MET A 58 -19.05 4.96 25.42
C MET A 58 -20.34 4.41 26.04
N LEU A 59 -21.34 4.20 25.19
CA LEU A 59 -22.65 3.67 25.57
C LEU A 59 -22.99 2.43 24.74
N ILE A 60 -23.90 1.60 25.25
CA ILE A 60 -24.44 0.46 24.50
C ILE A 60 -25.15 0.99 23.26
N ALA A 61 -24.71 0.55 22.09
CA ALA A 61 -25.37 0.85 20.83
C ALA A 61 -26.33 -0.28 20.41
N THR A 62 -25.89 -1.55 20.54
CA THR A 62 -26.73 -2.72 20.23
C THR A 62 -26.34 -3.91 21.12
N GLY A 63 -27.27 -4.87 21.26
CA GLY A 63 -27.05 -6.09 22.03
C GLY A 63 -27.06 -5.85 23.55
N LYS A 64 -26.34 -6.70 24.29
CA LYS A 64 -26.23 -6.65 25.76
C LYS A 64 -24.76 -6.76 26.24
N PRO A 65 -23.82 -5.93 25.75
CA PRO A 65 -22.50 -5.84 26.36
C PRO A 65 -22.59 -5.27 27.79
N SER A 66 -21.57 -5.51 28.61
CA SER A 66 -21.54 -5.03 29.99
C SER A 66 -20.27 -4.24 30.30
N LEU A 67 -20.41 -3.06 30.88
CA LEU A 67 -19.29 -2.30 31.45
C LEU A 67 -18.86 -2.95 32.77
N VAL A 68 -17.63 -3.44 32.84
CA VAL A 68 -17.09 -4.17 33.99
C VAL A 68 -15.73 -3.62 34.38
N MET A 69 -15.37 -3.80 35.66
CA MET A 69 -14.04 -3.45 36.16
C MET A 69 -13.12 -4.67 36.09
N MET A 70 -12.26 -4.73 35.08
CA MET A 70 -11.25 -5.77 34.97
C MET A 70 -10.13 -5.52 35.98
N SER A 71 -9.84 -6.50 36.84
CA SER A 71 -8.95 -6.30 37.99
C SER A 71 -7.90 -7.40 38.12
N ARG A 72 -6.65 -7.03 38.39
CA ARG A 72 -5.57 -7.94 38.81
C ARG A 72 -4.68 -7.25 39.84
N GLY A 73 -4.62 -7.77 41.06
CA GLY A 73 -3.89 -7.11 42.15
C GLY A 73 -4.44 -5.71 42.42
N SER A 74 -3.59 -4.69 42.35
CA SER A 74 -3.96 -3.27 42.49
C SER A 74 -4.32 -2.57 41.17
N THR A 75 -4.27 -3.28 40.03
CA THR A 75 -4.62 -2.72 38.73
C THR A 75 -6.09 -2.95 38.44
N HIS A 76 -6.80 -1.87 38.11
CA HIS A 76 -8.23 -1.87 37.80
C HIS A 76 -8.47 -1.05 36.52
N VAL A 77 -9.09 -1.65 35.51
CA VAL A 77 -9.37 -1.02 34.22
C VAL A 77 -10.84 -1.21 33.85
N PRO A 78 -11.62 -0.14 33.64
CA PRO A 78 -12.98 -0.27 33.13
C PRO A 78 -12.95 -0.71 31.67
N VAL A 79 -13.74 -1.73 31.33
CA VAL A 79 -13.83 -2.27 29.96
C VAL A 79 -15.27 -2.60 29.60
N TRP A 80 -15.60 -2.49 28.32
CA TRP A 80 -16.81 -3.10 27.77
C TRP A 80 -16.55 -4.57 27.44
N SER A 81 -17.20 -5.47 28.18
CA SER A 81 -17.17 -6.91 27.90
C SER A 81 -18.08 -7.23 26.72
N LEU A 82 -17.49 -7.66 25.61
CA LEU A 82 -18.13 -8.05 24.36
C LEU A 82 -18.08 -9.58 24.22
N SER A 83 -19.23 -10.20 23.94
CA SER A 83 -19.36 -11.66 23.85
C SER A 83 -18.66 -12.23 22.62
N GLY A 84 -17.95 -13.35 22.80
CA GLY A 84 -17.48 -14.21 21.72
C GLY A 84 -18.49 -15.26 21.24
N GLY A 85 -19.70 -15.29 21.81
CA GLY A 85 -20.74 -16.27 21.46
C GLY A 85 -22.09 -15.67 21.09
N THR A 86 -22.23 -14.33 21.11
CA THR A 86 -23.49 -13.64 20.79
C THR A 86 -23.23 -12.53 19.77
N VAL A 87 -23.83 -12.65 18.59
CA VAL A 87 -23.70 -11.68 17.50
C VAL A 87 -24.37 -10.35 17.81
N GLY A 88 -23.89 -9.27 17.19
CA GLY A 88 -24.53 -7.96 17.24
C GLY A 88 -24.40 -7.20 18.56
N GLN A 89 -23.34 -7.44 19.33
CA GLN A 89 -23.00 -6.60 20.48
C GLN A 89 -22.07 -5.46 20.06
N SER A 90 -22.43 -4.23 20.41
CA SER A 90 -21.60 -3.07 20.08
C SER A 90 -21.78 -1.92 21.06
N VAL A 91 -20.74 -1.10 21.17
CA VAL A 91 -20.74 0.15 21.94
C VAL A 91 -20.33 1.31 21.05
N ALA A 92 -20.80 2.51 21.36
CA ALA A 92 -20.52 3.71 20.57
C ALA A 92 -20.18 4.92 21.44
N GLY A 93 -19.35 5.80 20.92
CA GLY A 93 -19.09 7.12 21.49
C GLY A 93 -19.00 8.18 20.39
N ILE A 94 -18.97 9.44 20.80
CA ILE A 94 -18.87 10.59 19.89
C ILE A 94 -17.53 11.28 20.14
N VAL A 95 -16.73 11.37 19.09
CA VAL A 95 -15.50 12.15 19.06
C VAL A 95 -15.82 13.55 18.53
N ASN A 96 -15.50 14.55 19.34
CA ASN A 96 -15.60 15.96 19.00
C ASN A 96 -14.19 16.56 18.88
N GLY A 97 -14.08 17.73 18.25
CA GLY A 97 -12.82 18.47 18.21
C GLY A 97 -11.79 17.89 17.23
N LEU A 98 -12.24 17.28 16.12
CA LEU A 98 -11.34 17.02 15.00
C LEU A 98 -10.76 18.34 14.49
N PRO A 99 -9.43 18.43 14.25
CA PRO A 99 -8.80 19.62 13.70
C PRO A 99 -9.46 20.09 12.39
N HIS A 100 -9.39 21.39 12.10
CA HIS A 100 -9.98 21.97 10.89
C HIS A 100 -9.32 21.45 9.60
N ASP A 101 -8.04 21.09 9.66
CA ASP A 101 -7.24 20.52 8.57
C ASP A 101 -7.29 18.99 8.51
N CYS A 102 -8.03 18.34 9.42
CA CYS A 102 -8.26 16.90 9.39
C CYS A 102 -9.14 16.53 8.19
N VAL A 103 -8.59 15.74 7.26
CA VAL A 103 -9.35 15.24 6.10
C VAL A 103 -9.77 13.79 6.26
N ALA A 104 -9.10 13.05 7.13
CA ALA A 104 -9.43 11.65 7.40
C ALA A 104 -9.09 11.27 8.84
N VAL A 105 -9.53 10.09 9.28
CA VAL A 105 -9.17 9.52 10.58
C VAL A 105 -8.70 8.08 10.47
N LYS A 106 -7.78 7.69 11.36
CA LYS A 106 -7.43 6.31 11.70
C LYS A 106 -8.12 5.95 13.01
N VAL A 107 -8.71 4.76 13.09
CA VAL A 107 -9.41 4.25 14.27
C VAL A 107 -8.77 2.96 14.75
N GLU A 108 -8.34 2.98 16.00
CA GLU A 108 -7.71 1.88 16.69
C GLU A 108 -8.49 1.55 17.96
N ILE A 109 -8.45 0.29 18.40
CA ILE A 109 -9.03 -0.14 19.68
C ILE A 109 -7.96 -0.80 20.54
N VAL A 110 -8.07 -0.63 21.85
CA VAL A 110 -7.28 -1.38 22.84
C VAL A 110 -8.19 -2.41 23.48
N VAL A 111 -7.86 -3.68 23.28
CA VAL A 111 -8.61 -4.82 23.81
C VAL A 111 -7.77 -5.66 24.75
N THR A 112 -8.42 -6.34 25.69
CA THR A 112 -7.76 -7.26 26.63
C THR A 112 -8.71 -8.39 27.05
N SER A 113 -8.19 -9.44 27.67
CA SER A 113 -8.97 -10.57 28.18
C SER A 113 -8.40 -11.05 29.51
N THR A 114 -9.24 -11.50 30.44
CA THR A 114 -8.80 -12.21 31.66
C THR A 114 -8.81 -13.71 31.52
N ASP A 115 -9.28 -14.24 30.39
CA ASP A 115 -9.49 -15.66 30.21
C ASP A 115 -8.14 -16.39 30.05
N VAL A 116 -7.93 -17.44 30.83
CA VAL A 116 -6.69 -18.22 30.79
C VAL A 116 -6.53 -19.03 29.50
N GLN A 117 -7.60 -19.16 28.70
CA GLN A 117 -7.61 -19.90 27.43
C GLN A 117 -7.13 -19.06 26.23
N THR A 118 -6.70 -17.81 26.44
CA THR A 118 -6.09 -17.00 25.37
C THR A 118 -4.86 -17.71 24.78
N SER A 119 -4.80 -17.78 23.45
CA SER A 119 -3.69 -18.39 22.71
C SER A 119 -3.51 -17.66 21.37
N PRO A 120 -2.29 -17.57 20.81
CA PRO A 120 -2.07 -17.04 19.46
C PRO A 120 -2.75 -17.86 18.35
N ASP A 121 -3.15 -19.10 18.65
CA ASP A 121 -3.92 -19.96 17.73
C ASP A 121 -5.42 -19.57 17.64
N LEU A 122 -5.88 -18.69 18.53
CA LEU A 122 -7.24 -18.20 18.57
C LEU A 122 -7.28 -16.75 18.10
N GLU A 123 -8.42 -16.36 17.53
CA GLU A 123 -8.65 -15.04 16.95
C GLU A 123 -9.97 -14.48 17.47
N ASP A 124 -10.02 -13.15 17.62
CA ASP A 124 -11.26 -12.39 17.74
C ASP A 124 -11.38 -11.40 16.59
N VAL A 125 -12.63 -11.03 16.26
CA VAL A 125 -12.93 -10.21 15.09
C VAL A 125 -13.72 -8.99 15.50
N TYR A 126 -13.22 -7.82 15.12
CA TYR A 126 -13.90 -6.55 15.36
C TYR A 126 -14.13 -5.82 14.06
N ARG A 127 -15.07 -4.89 14.08
CA ARG A 127 -15.19 -3.87 13.06
C ARG A 127 -15.64 -2.55 13.66
N VAL A 128 -15.39 -1.50 12.90
CA VAL A 128 -15.88 -0.16 13.20
C VAL A 128 -17.05 0.23 12.30
N HIS A 129 -17.98 0.98 12.86
CA HIS A 129 -18.99 1.72 12.14
C HIS A 129 -18.72 3.21 12.38
N LEU A 130 -18.63 3.98 11.29
CA LEU A 130 -18.31 5.40 11.34
C LEU A 130 -19.49 6.19 10.78
N SER A 131 -19.84 7.29 11.42
CA SER A 131 -20.80 8.24 10.86
C SER A 131 -20.52 9.65 11.35
N GLN A 132 -20.87 10.66 10.55
CA GLN A 132 -20.70 12.06 10.92
C GLN A 132 -22.03 12.80 11.02
N LEU A 133 -22.13 13.63 12.05
CA LEU A 133 -23.23 14.57 12.24
C LEU A 133 -22.89 15.87 11.51
N VAL A 134 -23.32 15.98 10.26
CA VAL A 134 -23.14 17.19 9.45
C VAL A 134 -24.42 18.00 9.48
N GLU A 135 -24.29 19.31 9.65
CA GLU A 135 -25.41 20.25 9.63
C GLU A 135 -26.22 20.10 8.33
N ASP A 136 -27.56 20.16 8.45
CA ASP A 136 -28.52 20.00 7.34
C ASP A 136 -28.44 18.70 6.53
N ALA A 137 -27.74 17.67 7.02
CA ALA A 137 -27.71 16.33 6.43
C ALA A 137 -28.41 15.29 7.32
N PRO A 138 -29.07 14.28 6.74
CA PRO A 138 -29.49 13.11 7.50
C PRO A 138 -28.28 12.47 8.19
N PHE A 139 -28.37 12.13 9.48
CA PHE A 139 -27.25 11.55 10.24
C PHE A 139 -26.76 10.19 9.68
N THR A 140 -27.58 9.53 8.85
CA THR A 140 -27.23 8.29 8.14
C THR A 140 -26.53 8.52 6.80
N ALA A 141 -26.51 9.75 6.28
CA ALA A 141 -26.00 10.05 4.94
C ALA A 141 -24.49 9.80 4.80
N ARG A 142 -23.75 9.87 5.91
CA ARG A 142 -22.29 9.65 5.97
C ARG A 142 -21.94 8.45 6.82
N TYR A 143 -22.72 7.37 6.70
CA TYR A 143 -22.43 6.12 7.38
C TYR A 143 -21.47 5.26 6.55
N ALA A 144 -20.42 4.76 7.20
CA ALA A 144 -19.50 3.77 6.65
C ALA A 144 -19.42 2.56 7.57
N LEU A 145 -19.44 1.40 6.93
CA LEU A 145 -19.25 0.11 7.58
C LEU A 145 -17.83 -0.38 7.31
N GLY A 146 -16.98 -0.35 8.34
CA GLY A 146 -15.61 -0.83 8.26
C GLY A 146 -15.54 -2.33 7.99
N LYS A 147 -14.42 -2.78 7.43
CA LYS A 147 -14.16 -4.20 7.17
C LYS A 147 -13.87 -4.93 8.49
N PRO A 148 -14.28 -6.21 8.64
CA PRO A 148 -13.89 -7.00 9.79
C PRO A 148 -12.37 -7.18 9.84
N VAL A 149 -11.78 -6.96 11.00
CA VAL A 149 -10.37 -7.14 11.29
C VAL A 149 -10.22 -8.29 12.27
N ARG A 150 -9.47 -9.31 11.86
CA ARG A 150 -9.15 -10.50 12.64
C ARG A 150 -7.77 -10.35 13.23
N THR A 151 -7.58 -10.65 14.51
CA THR A 151 -6.25 -10.62 15.13
C THR A 151 -6.05 -11.80 16.07
N PRO A 152 -4.84 -12.41 16.10
CA PRO A 152 -4.52 -13.47 17.05
C PRO A 152 -4.51 -12.93 18.48
N LEU A 153 -4.98 -13.73 19.44
CA LEU A 153 -4.93 -13.35 20.85
C LEU A 153 -3.50 -13.45 21.41
N SER A 154 -3.25 -12.73 22.51
CA SER A 154 -1.98 -12.84 23.23
C SER A 154 -1.78 -14.25 23.81
N ALA A 155 -0.53 -14.63 24.06
CA ALA A 155 -0.16 -15.94 24.62
C ALA A 155 -0.66 -16.20 26.06
N GLY A 156 -1.25 -15.19 26.71
CA GLY A 156 -1.79 -15.32 28.06
C GLY A 156 -2.78 -14.21 28.38
N PRO A 157 -3.51 -14.34 29.51
CA PRO A 157 -4.48 -13.35 29.95
C PRO A 157 -3.78 -12.07 30.40
N LEU A 158 -4.56 -10.98 30.44
CA LEU A 158 -4.21 -9.68 31.00
C LEU A 158 -3.11 -8.95 30.21
N HIS A 159 -2.99 -9.30 28.93
CA HIS A 159 -2.25 -8.54 27.94
C HIS A 159 -3.22 -7.67 27.14
N SER A 160 -2.81 -6.44 26.84
CA SER A 160 -3.53 -5.55 25.92
C SER A 160 -3.01 -5.75 24.50
N ARG A 161 -3.89 -5.63 23.52
CA ARG A 161 -3.55 -5.56 22.09
C ARG A 161 -4.15 -4.28 21.51
N THR A 162 -3.41 -3.61 20.64
CA THR A 162 -3.96 -2.52 19.83
C THR A 162 -4.36 -3.08 18.48
N ILE A 163 -5.57 -2.76 18.01
CA ILE A 163 -6.09 -3.26 16.73
C ILE A 163 -6.52 -2.06 15.89
N VAL A 164 -5.93 -1.90 14.72
CA VAL A 164 -6.36 -0.90 13.74
C VAL A 164 -7.61 -1.43 13.02
N LEU A 165 -8.76 -0.76 13.19
CA LEU A 165 -10.02 -1.15 12.54
C LEU A 165 -10.28 -0.41 11.23
N GLU A 166 -9.73 0.79 11.10
CA GLU A 166 -9.78 1.61 9.90
C GLU A 166 -8.53 2.49 9.89
N SER A 167 -7.75 2.45 8.82
CA SER A 167 -6.51 3.21 8.73
C SER A 167 -6.67 4.53 7.97
N TYR A 168 -7.77 4.71 7.24
CA TYR A 168 -8.09 5.95 6.56
C TYR A 168 -9.58 6.04 6.30
N TYR A 169 -10.29 6.92 7.00
CA TYR A 169 -11.70 7.25 6.72
C TYR A 169 -11.83 8.75 6.50
N GLU A 170 -12.21 9.16 5.30
CA GLU A 170 -12.42 10.57 4.97
C GLU A 170 -13.53 11.17 5.86
N VAL A 171 -13.25 12.37 6.39
CA VAL A 171 -14.15 13.10 7.27
C VAL A 171 -14.42 14.49 6.74
N VAL A 172 -15.61 15.00 7.02
CA VAL A 172 -15.90 16.43 6.97
C VAL A 172 -15.23 17.11 8.17
N PRO A 173 -14.38 18.12 7.95
CA PRO A 173 -13.75 18.84 9.05
C PRO A 173 -14.76 19.41 10.05
N ASN A 174 -14.40 19.44 11.33
CA ASN A 174 -15.20 19.96 12.45
C ASN A 174 -16.53 19.23 12.76
N ALA A 175 -17.03 18.36 11.88
CA ALA A 175 -18.25 17.61 12.14
C ALA A 175 -17.99 16.48 13.16
N PRO A 176 -18.82 16.33 14.21
CA PRO A 176 -18.69 15.25 15.18
C PRO A 176 -18.69 13.87 14.53
N LEU A 177 -17.77 13.01 14.96
CA LEU A 177 -17.63 11.63 14.47
C LEU A 177 -18.20 10.67 15.51
N THR A 178 -19.24 9.93 15.13
CA THR A 178 -19.71 8.78 15.90
C THR A 178 -18.89 7.56 15.53
N VAL A 179 -18.28 6.93 16.54
CA VAL A 179 -17.50 5.69 16.40
C VAL A 179 -18.20 4.58 17.15
N ARG A 180 -18.62 3.54 16.44
CA ARG A 180 -19.24 2.35 17.03
C ARG A 180 -18.34 1.14 16.78
N ILE A 181 -17.99 0.44 17.85
CA ILE A 181 -17.16 -0.77 17.83
C ILE A 181 -18.06 -1.98 18.05
N GLN A 182 -17.92 -2.96 17.16
CA GLN A 182 -18.66 -4.22 17.21
C GLN A 182 -17.69 -5.39 17.15
N ARG A 183 -17.93 -6.41 17.99
CA ARG A 183 -17.30 -7.72 17.85
C ARG A 183 -18.18 -8.62 16.98
N GLU A 184 -17.56 -9.47 16.17
CA GLU A 184 -18.21 -10.26 15.12
C GLU A 184 -18.07 -11.79 15.34
N PRO A 185 -18.63 -12.36 16.43
CA PRO A 185 -18.52 -13.80 16.73
C PRO A 185 -19.24 -14.73 15.74
N GLY A 186 -19.98 -14.16 14.77
CA GLY A 186 -20.65 -14.92 13.71
C GLY A 186 -19.80 -15.07 12.45
N LEU A 187 -18.65 -14.39 12.36
CA LEU A 187 -17.76 -14.50 11.21
C LEU A 187 -16.81 -15.69 11.40
N PRO A 188 -16.46 -16.44 10.33
CA PRO A 188 -15.61 -17.64 10.42
C PRO A 188 -14.23 -17.42 11.08
N GLY A 189 -13.78 -16.17 11.18
CA GLY A 189 -12.50 -15.81 11.78
C GLY A 189 -12.53 -15.54 13.28
N ASP A 190 -13.69 -15.44 13.93
CA ASP A 190 -13.76 -15.25 15.40
C ASP A 190 -13.82 -16.62 16.07
N THR A 191 -12.64 -17.20 16.32
CA THR A 191 -12.51 -18.55 16.88
C THR A 191 -12.51 -18.54 18.41
N PHE A 192 -12.33 -17.37 19.05
CA PHE A 192 -12.30 -17.23 20.50
C PHE A 192 -13.68 -17.02 21.12
N THR A 193 -14.41 -18.08 21.46
CA THR A 193 -15.83 -17.95 21.86
C THR A 193 -16.10 -17.30 23.24
N ARG A 194 -15.09 -16.78 23.94
CA ARG A 194 -15.20 -16.18 25.28
C ARG A 194 -15.24 -14.65 25.22
N PRO A 195 -15.76 -13.95 26.24
CA PRO A 195 -15.81 -12.49 26.24
C PRO A 195 -14.43 -11.84 26.21
N THR A 196 -14.35 -10.66 25.59
CA THR A 196 -13.17 -9.81 25.51
C THR A 196 -13.53 -8.38 25.93
N GLY A 197 -12.60 -7.70 26.58
CA GLY A 197 -12.79 -6.34 27.09
C GLY A 197 -12.25 -5.29 26.13
N LEU A 198 -13.11 -4.38 25.67
CA LEU A 198 -12.72 -3.14 24.99
C LEU A 198 -12.45 -2.05 26.03
N ALA A 199 -11.20 -1.59 26.12
CA ALA A 199 -10.78 -0.60 27.11
C ALA A 199 -10.81 0.83 26.56
N VAL A 200 -10.29 1.03 25.35
CA VAL A 200 -10.09 2.35 24.74
C VAL A 200 -10.36 2.28 23.23
N VAL A 201 -10.95 3.34 22.69
CA VAL A 201 -10.93 3.64 21.25
C VAL A 201 -10.04 4.85 21.04
N LYS A 202 -9.11 4.76 20.10
CA LYS A 202 -8.21 5.84 19.71
C LYS A 202 -8.57 6.29 18.29
N VAL A 203 -8.78 7.58 18.12
CA VAL A 203 -9.07 8.21 16.83
C VAL A 203 -7.97 9.21 16.54
N THR A 204 -7.15 8.90 15.54
CA THR A 204 -6.05 9.75 15.12
C THR A 204 -6.49 10.57 13.89
N PRO A 205 -6.56 11.91 13.99
CA PRO A 205 -6.78 12.76 12.82
C PRO A 205 -5.60 12.67 11.86
N LEU A 206 -5.90 12.61 10.56
CA LEU A 206 -4.93 12.48 9.48
C LEU A 206 -4.98 13.70 8.57
N ASN A 207 -3.79 14.16 8.19
CA ASN A 207 -3.62 15.15 7.13
C ASN A 207 -3.88 14.55 5.74
N ALA A 208 -4.04 15.43 4.75
CA ALA A 208 -4.19 14.98 3.37
C ALA A 208 -2.93 14.26 2.88
N PRO A 209 -3.06 13.09 2.24
CA PRO A 209 -1.92 12.44 1.63
C PRO A 209 -1.41 13.26 0.43
N PRO A 210 -0.16 13.07 0.02
CA PRO A 210 0.41 13.80 -1.11
C PRO A 210 -0.34 13.53 -2.41
N GLU A 211 -0.39 14.54 -3.28
CA GLU A 211 -0.96 14.41 -4.62
C GLU A 211 0.01 13.69 -5.57
N ALA A 212 -0.52 12.76 -6.35
CA ALA A 212 0.22 12.10 -7.42
C ALA A 212 0.42 13.03 -8.63
N HIS A 213 1.53 12.85 -9.35
CA HIS A 213 1.82 13.55 -10.60
C HIS A 213 1.17 12.85 -11.79
N VAL A 214 0.68 13.64 -12.76
CA VAL A 214 0.07 13.12 -13.99
C VAL A 214 1.17 12.66 -14.95
N VAL A 215 1.07 11.41 -15.39
CA VAL A 215 1.85 10.87 -16.52
C VAL A 215 1.13 11.11 -17.84
N GLN A 216 -0.19 10.87 -17.86
CA GLN A 216 -1.03 10.99 -19.05
C GLN A 216 -2.50 11.22 -18.66
N ASP A 217 -3.14 12.20 -19.28
CA ASP A 217 -4.55 12.57 -19.06
C ASP A 217 -5.29 13.01 -20.34
N VAL A 218 -4.69 12.81 -21.53
CA VAL A 218 -5.42 13.06 -22.78
C VAL A 218 -6.63 12.13 -22.89
N SER A 219 -7.64 12.56 -23.66
CA SER A 219 -8.88 11.80 -23.82
C SER A 219 -8.65 10.34 -24.24
N GLY A 220 -9.43 9.45 -23.63
CA GLY A 220 -9.33 8.01 -23.77
C GLY A 220 -9.09 7.31 -22.43
N TYR A 221 -9.24 5.99 -22.48
CA TYR A 221 -9.14 5.12 -21.32
C TYR A 221 -7.67 4.73 -21.08
N ASN A 222 -6.90 5.65 -20.49
CA ASN A 222 -5.50 5.47 -20.10
C ASN A 222 -5.40 4.59 -18.85
N SER A 223 -4.77 3.42 -18.96
CA SER A 223 -4.90 2.35 -17.96
C SER A 223 -3.72 1.38 -17.97
N TRP A 224 -3.71 0.48 -16.98
CA TRP A 224 -2.71 -0.58 -16.80
C TRP A 224 -1.25 -0.09 -16.82
N PRO A 225 -0.89 0.93 -16.00
CA PRO A 225 0.47 1.43 -16.02
C PRO A 225 1.48 0.39 -15.52
N MET A 226 2.64 0.35 -16.16
CA MET A 226 3.83 -0.38 -15.74
C MET A 226 5.01 0.58 -15.75
N THR A 227 5.56 0.88 -14.57
CA THR A 227 6.63 1.86 -14.39
C THR A 227 7.92 1.20 -13.94
N GLN A 228 8.99 1.33 -14.72
CA GLN A 228 10.30 0.75 -14.42
C GLN A 228 11.39 1.82 -14.44
N ALA A 229 12.35 1.69 -13.53
CA ALA A 229 13.58 2.48 -13.57
C ALA A 229 14.60 1.86 -14.54
N ILE A 230 15.21 2.68 -15.39
CA ILE A 230 16.44 2.36 -16.15
C ILE A 230 17.52 3.33 -15.66
N GLY A 231 18.37 2.85 -14.75
CA GLY A 231 19.24 3.74 -13.97
C GLY A 231 18.41 4.75 -13.18
N GLU A 232 18.70 6.04 -13.32
CA GLU A 232 17.98 7.14 -12.65
C GLU A 232 16.77 7.67 -13.44
N LYS A 233 16.42 7.04 -14.57
CA LYS A 233 15.30 7.44 -15.42
C LYS A 233 14.08 6.55 -15.15
N LEU A 234 12.92 7.16 -14.97
CA LEU A 234 11.64 6.45 -14.97
C LEU A 234 11.13 6.26 -16.40
N VAL A 235 10.61 5.07 -16.68
CA VAL A 235 9.86 4.75 -17.89
C VAL A 235 8.48 4.27 -17.44
N CYS A 236 7.43 5.03 -17.75
CA CYS A 236 6.05 4.64 -17.50
C CYS A 236 5.41 4.24 -18.81
N THR A 237 5.01 2.97 -18.90
CA THR A 237 4.24 2.44 -20.02
C THR A 237 2.80 2.23 -19.61
N TYR A 238 1.86 2.40 -20.53
CA TYR A 238 0.44 2.26 -20.25
C TYR A 238 -0.31 1.97 -21.55
N SER A 239 -1.55 1.56 -21.42
CA SER A 239 -2.44 1.29 -22.54
C SER A 239 -3.49 2.38 -22.65
N ARG A 240 -3.85 2.80 -23.87
CA ARG A 240 -4.96 3.74 -24.10
C ARG A 240 -5.95 3.12 -25.08
N GLY A 241 -7.24 3.14 -24.73
CA GLY A 241 -8.35 2.70 -25.59
C GLY A 241 -9.61 3.52 -25.32
N SER A 242 -10.82 2.95 -25.49
CA SER A 242 -12.09 3.67 -25.33
C SER A 242 -12.84 3.39 -24.02
N LYS A 243 -12.56 2.27 -23.36
CA LYS A 243 -13.21 1.81 -22.12
C LYS A 243 -12.40 0.71 -21.44
N HIS A 244 -12.92 0.07 -20.38
CA HIS A 244 -12.26 -1.08 -19.72
C HIS A 244 -12.10 -2.34 -20.60
N SER A 245 -12.53 -2.36 -21.86
CA SER A 245 -12.37 -3.53 -22.74
C SER A 245 -10.98 -3.60 -23.36
N ILE A 246 -10.40 -4.80 -23.41
CA ILE A 246 -8.99 -4.99 -23.77
C ILE A 246 -8.73 -5.40 -25.23
N GLY A 247 -9.75 -5.82 -25.97
CA GLY A 247 -9.59 -6.42 -27.31
C GLY A 247 -9.95 -5.49 -28.48
N GLU A 248 -10.10 -4.20 -28.24
CA GLU A 248 -10.44 -3.25 -29.30
C GLU A 248 -9.20 -2.84 -30.10
N ASP A 249 -9.35 -2.71 -31.42
CA ASP A 249 -8.27 -2.34 -32.34
C ASP A 249 -7.67 -0.94 -32.07
N ALA A 250 -8.48 -0.05 -31.48
CA ALA A 250 -8.02 1.28 -31.10
C ALA A 250 -7.06 1.27 -29.89
N ARG A 251 -6.89 0.12 -29.22
CA ARG A 251 -6.08 0.03 -28.01
C ARG A 251 -4.63 -0.28 -28.33
N ALA A 252 -3.77 0.67 -28.00
CA ALA A 252 -2.34 0.58 -28.17
C ALA A 252 -1.60 0.80 -26.84
N VAL A 253 -0.31 0.43 -26.84
CA VAL A 253 0.61 0.65 -25.73
C VAL A 253 1.54 1.82 -26.04
N TYR A 254 1.70 2.68 -25.05
CA TYR A 254 2.52 3.88 -25.12
C TYR A 254 3.50 3.94 -23.96
N ALA A 255 4.55 4.73 -24.13
CA ALA A 255 5.56 5.00 -23.12
C ALA A 255 5.83 6.50 -23.00
N ARG A 256 6.18 6.94 -21.79
CA ARG A 256 6.76 8.24 -21.49
C ARG A 256 7.93 8.04 -20.52
N THR A 257 8.88 8.97 -20.53
CA THR A 257 10.03 8.93 -19.62
C THR A 257 10.13 10.19 -18.78
N SER A 258 10.72 10.06 -17.59
CA SER A 258 10.98 11.17 -16.66
C SER A 258 12.38 11.03 -16.05
N THR A 259 13.02 12.18 -15.82
CA THR A 259 14.34 12.29 -15.18
C THR A 259 14.30 13.18 -13.94
N ASP A 260 13.12 13.52 -13.44
CA ASP A 260 12.90 14.44 -12.31
C ASP A 260 11.93 13.87 -11.27
N GLY A 261 11.89 12.54 -11.15
CA GLY A 261 11.05 11.83 -10.19
C GLY A 261 9.57 11.76 -10.61
N GLY A 262 9.27 11.86 -11.91
CA GLY A 262 7.91 11.77 -12.42
C GLY A 262 7.13 13.09 -12.39
N LYS A 263 7.81 14.21 -12.11
CA LYS A 263 7.21 15.55 -12.09
C LYS A 263 6.91 16.06 -13.49
N THR A 264 7.80 15.77 -14.44
CA THR A 264 7.59 16.04 -15.87
C THR A 264 7.89 14.82 -16.72
N TRP A 265 7.21 14.74 -17.86
CA TRP A 265 7.24 13.57 -18.74
C TRP A 265 7.46 13.96 -20.20
N THR A 266 8.33 13.23 -20.89
CA THR A 266 8.57 13.38 -22.34
C THR A 266 7.30 13.17 -23.16
N ALA A 267 7.33 13.58 -24.43
CA ALA A 267 6.29 13.22 -25.38
C ALA A 267 6.07 11.69 -25.43
N GLU A 268 4.83 11.31 -25.74
CA GLU A 268 4.41 9.92 -25.86
C GLU A 268 5.12 9.22 -27.03
N THR A 269 5.57 7.99 -26.81
CA THR A 269 6.09 7.09 -27.86
C THR A 269 5.23 5.84 -27.92
N VAL A 270 4.98 5.34 -29.14
CA VAL A 270 4.25 4.08 -29.36
C VAL A 270 5.19 2.90 -29.09
N VAL A 271 4.76 1.98 -28.24
CA VAL A 271 5.47 0.72 -27.96
C VAL A 271 4.92 -0.41 -28.83
N ALA A 272 3.60 -0.54 -28.86
CA ALA A 272 2.89 -1.56 -29.61
C ALA A 272 1.56 -0.98 -30.13
N ASN A 273 1.27 -1.23 -31.41
CA ASN A 273 -0.01 -0.91 -32.03
C ASN A 273 -0.28 -1.85 -33.23
N THR A 274 -0.45 -3.14 -32.95
CA THR A 274 -0.66 -4.15 -34.01
C THR A 274 -2.09 -4.08 -34.58
N PRO A 275 -2.28 -3.86 -35.90
CA PRO A 275 -3.62 -3.83 -36.49
C PRO A 275 -4.41 -5.14 -36.29
N GLY A 276 -5.67 -5.00 -35.93
CA GLY A 276 -6.61 -6.07 -35.59
C GLY A 276 -6.54 -6.56 -34.14
N TYR A 277 -5.76 -5.92 -33.27
CA TYR A 277 -5.54 -6.34 -31.90
C TYR A 277 -5.61 -5.16 -30.93
N GLY A 278 -6.19 -5.39 -29.75
CA GLY A 278 -6.00 -4.53 -28.59
C GLY A 278 -4.78 -4.97 -27.79
N GLU A 279 -3.94 -4.03 -27.38
CA GLU A 279 -2.68 -4.32 -26.67
C GLU A 279 -2.66 -3.72 -25.27
N VAL A 280 -2.29 -4.54 -24.28
CA VAL A 280 -2.30 -4.19 -22.86
C VAL A 280 -0.97 -4.51 -22.22
N THR A 281 -0.39 -3.56 -21.49
CA THR A 281 0.77 -3.76 -20.61
C THR A 281 0.40 -4.61 -19.41
N VAL A 282 1.15 -5.70 -19.16
CA VAL A 282 0.76 -6.70 -18.14
C VAL A 282 1.87 -7.11 -17.17
N GLY A 283 3.14 -6.83 -17.49
CA GLY A 283 4.24 -7.08 -16.57
C GLY A 283 5.51 -6.37 -17.01
N LYS A 284 6.36 -5.99 -16.06
CA LYS A 284 7.64 -5.33 -16.31
C LYS A 284 8.78 -5.98 -15.52
N GLY A 285 10.01 -5.71 -15.91
CA GLY A 285 11.18 -6.01 -15.09
C GLY A 285 12.46 -5.56 -15.77
N LEU A 286 13.59 -6.11 -15.33
CA LEU A 286 14.90 -5.82 -15.88
C LEU A 286 15.57 -7.11 -16.35
N ASP A 287 16.34 -7.00 -17.43
CA ASP A 287 17.30 -8.03 -17.82
C ASP A 287 18.64 -7.89 -17.07
N SER A 288 19.59 -8.79 -17.31
CA SER A 288 20.90 -8.79 -16.68
C SER A 288 21.74 -7.51 -16.93
N THR A 289 21.39 -6.73 -17.96
CA THR A 289 22.07 -5.48 -18.34
C THR A 289 21.41 -4.23 -17.75
N GLY A 290 20.29 -4.39 -17.03
CA GLY A 290 19.47 -3.28 -16.54
C GLY A 290 18.58 -2.63 -17.61
N ALA A 291 18.39 -3.30 -18.76
CA ALA A 291 17.41 -2.87 -19.75
C ALA A 291 16.01 -3.29 -19.29
N MET A 292 15.02 -2.44 -19.56
CA MET A 292 13.63 -2.73 -19.22
C MET A 292 13.08 -3.81 -20.13
N LEU A 293 12.42 -4.78 -19.52
CA LEU A 293 11.56 -5.78 -20.13
C LEU A 293 10.09 -5.41 -19.89
N LEU A 294 9.24 -5.59 -20.89
CA LEU A 294 7.82 -5.30 -20.83
C LEU A 294 6.99 -6.36 -21.54
N TRP A 295 6.16 -7.08 -20.79
CA TRP A 295 5.14 -7.96 -21.32
C TRP A 295 3.94 -7.14 -21.81
N VAL A 296 3.59 -7.35 -23.08
CA VAL A 296 2.38 -6.82 -23.71
C VAL A 296 1.48 -7.99 -24.09
N ARG A 297 0.28 -8.01 -23.53
CA ARG A 297 -0.80 -8.91 -23.92
C ARG A 297 -1.51 -8.34 -25.14
N ARG A 298 -1.53 -9.11 -26.22
CA ARG A 298 -2.14 -8.76 -27.51
C ARG A 298 -3.39 -9.59 -27.73
N VAL A 299 -4.54 -8.93 -27.87
CA VAL A 299 -5.88 -9.56 -27.86
C VAL A 299 -6.62 -9.26 -29.16
N GLY A 300 -6.90 -10.30 -29.94
CA GLY A 300 -7.69 -10.24 -31.16
C GLY A 300 -8.47 -11.54 -31.34
N LYS A 301 -8.39 -12.18 -32.52
CA LYS A 301 -8.94 -13.54 -32.72
C LYS A 301 -8.29 -14.59 -31.80
N GLN A 302 -7.06 -14.32 -31.40
CA GLN A 302 -6.29 -15.10 -30.45
C GLN A 302 -5.71 -14.15 -29.39
N ARG A 303 -5.34 -14.71 -28.23
CA ARG A 303 -4.59 -14.00 -27.20
C ARG A 303 -3.13 -14.45 -27.25
N MET A 304 -2.22 -13.50 -27.38
CA MET A 304 -0.78 -13.72 -27.44
C MET A 304 -0.08 -12.80 -26.42
N HIS A 305 1.17 -13.12 -26.10
CA HIS A 305 2.02 -12.29 -25.26
C HIS A 305 3.32 -12.02 -25.98
N ASP A 306 3.67 -10.75 -26.12
CA ASP A 306 4.90 -10.27 -26.74
C ASP A 306 5.76 -9.63 -25.64
N LEU A 307 7.04 -9.96 -25.61
CA LEU A 307 8.02 -9.32 -24.71
C LEU A 307 8.80 -8.26 -25.48
N TYR A 308 8.77 -7.04 -24.97
CA TYR A 308 9.52 -5.90 -25.49
C TYR A 308 10.69 -5.59 -24.58
N ARG A 309 11.78 -5.10 -25.17
CA ARG A 309 13.00 -4.67 -24.48
C ARG A 309 13.36 -3.24 -24.87
N THR A 310 13.81 -2.43 -23.92
CA THR A 310 14.33 -1.08 -24.17
C THR A 310 15.49 -0.74 -23.23
N THR A 311 16.46 0.03 -23.73
CA THR A 311 17.59 0.57 -22.95
C THR A 311 17.46 2.07 -22.69
N ASP A 312 16.51 2.74 -23.33
CA ASP A 312 16.36 4.21 -23.28
C ASP A 312 14.97 4.66 -22.82
N GLY A 313 13.99 3.76 -22.79
CA GLY A 313 12.58 4.03 -22.49
C GLY A 313 11.80 4.64 -23.65
N VAL A 314 12.39 4.70 -24.84
CA VAL A 314 11.83 5.34 -26.05
C VAL A 314 11.76 4.32 -27.19
N THR A 315 12.84 3.60 -27.44
CA THR A 315 12.92 2.59 -28.49
C THR A 315 12.68 1.22 -27.90
N PHE A 316 11.59 0.57 -28.31
CA PHE A 316 11.22 -0.76 -27.85
C PHE A 316 11.36 -1.78 -28.97
N THR A 317 12.06 -2.86 -28.69
CA THR A 317 12.24 -3.99 -29.62
C THR A 317 11.51 -5.20 -29.07
N ARG A 318 10.61 -5.80 -29.85
CA ARG A 318 10.03 -7.10 -29.50
C ARG A 318 11.09 -8.19 -29.60
N ILE A 319 11.39 -8.85 -28.48
CA ILE A 319 12.43 -9.89 -28.40
C ILE A 319 11.86 -11.31 -28.31
N ALA A 320 10.61 -11.47 -27.87
CA ALA A 320 9.97 -12.79 -27.79
C ALA A 320 8.45 -12.70 -28.04
N SER A 321 7.90 -13.77 -28.60
CA SER A 321 6.46 -14.06 -28.71
C SER A 321 6.25 -15.55 -28.49
N PRO A 322 6.40 -16.05 -27.25
CA PRO A 322 6.41 -17.49 -27.00
C PRO A 322 5.05 -18.12 -27.30
N GLU A 323 5.09 -19.32 -27.89
CA GLU A 323 3.93 -20.20 -27.96
C GLU A 323 3.81 -20.97 -26.64
N LEU A 324 2.74 -20.72 -25.90
CA LEU A 324 2.54 -21.26 -24.55
C LEU A 324 1.47 -22.34 -24.57
N ALA A 325 1.77 -23.47 -23.93
CA ALA A 325 0.86 -24.62 -23.87
C ALA A 325 -0.46 -24.27 -23.16
N VAL A 326 -0.38 -23.47 -22.10
CA VAL A 326 -1.54 -22.90 -21.41
C VAL A 326 -1.58 -21.39 -21.72
N PRO A 327 -2.53 -20.89 -22.54
CA PRO A 327 -2.60 -19.47 -22.88
C PRO A 327 -2.94 -18.62 -21.65
N PRO A 328 -2.01 -17.78 -21.14
CA PRO A 328 -2.28 -17.00 -19.95
C PRO A 328 -3.40 -15.97 -20.19
N MET A 329 -4.11 -15.61 -19.13
CA MET A 329 -4.84 -14.34 -19.09
C MET A 329 -3.84 -13.19 -19.00
N GLN A 330 -2.74 -13.38 -18.25
CA GLN A 330 -1.64 -12.44 -18.13
C GLN A 330 -0.37 -13.14 -17.60
N ILE A 331 0.78 -12.62 -18.04
CA ILE A 331 2.12 -12.87 -17.49
C ILE A 331 2.51 -11.59 -16.73
N THR A 332 2.94 -11.73 -15.48
CA THR A 332 3.19 -10.59 -14.58
C THR A 332 4.65 -10.15 -14.58
N ASP A 333 5.03 -9.31 -13.62
CA ASP A 333 6.36 -8.73 -13.51
C ASP A 333 7.48 -9.79 -13.50
N VAL A 334 8.61 -9.40 -14.12
CA VAL A 334 9.82 -10.19 -14.23
C VAL A 334 10.77 -9.82 -13.09
N PHE A 335 11.25 -10.84 -12.38
CA PHE A 335 12.24 -10.69 -11.32
C PHE A 335 13.36 -11.73 -11.48
N ALA A 336 14.55 -11.42 -11.00
CA ALA A 336 15.69 -12.32 -11.09
C ALA A 336 15.79 -13.22 -9.85
N VAL A 337 16.10 -14.50 -10.07
CA VAL A 337 16.46 -15.46 -9.04
C VAL A 337 17.85 -16.03 -9.38
N PRO A 338 18.84 -15.95 -8.48
CA PRO A 338 20.16 -16.52 -8.70
C PRO A 338 20.09 -17.98 -9.16
N GLU A 339 20.96 -18.36 -10.09
CA GLU A 339 21.07 -19.72 -10.68
C GLU A 339 19.88 -20.20 -11.52
N VAL A 340 18.71 -19.55 -11.43
CA VAL A 340 17.54 -19.82 -12.29
C VAL A 340 17.51 -18.86 -13.48
N GLY A 341 17.79 -17.58 -13.26
CA GLY A 341 17.64 -16.51 -14.25
C GLY A 341 16.41 -15.65 -13.99
N LEU A 342 15.72 -15.23 -15.05
CA LEU A 342 14.51 -14.44 -14.97
C LEU A 342 13.30 -15.33 -14.68
N ILE A 343 12.44 -14.91 -13.77
CA ILE A 343 11.15 -15.54 -13.47
C ILE A 343 10.03 -14.52 -13.70
N ALA A 344 8.92 -14.98 -14.25
CA ALA A 344 7.64 -14.29 -14.23
C ALA A 344 6.55 -15.25 -13.74
N LEU A 345 5.52 -14.74 -13.08
CA LEU A 345 4.35 -15.53 -12.73
C LEU A 345 3.27 -15.36 -13.81
N TRP A 346 2.36 -16.34 -13.92
CA TRP A 346 1.26 -16.26 -14.86
C TRP A 346 0.00 -16.91 -14.29
N PHE A 347 -1.16 -16.49 -14.81
CA PHE A 347 -2.44 -17.09 -14.48
C PHE A 347 -3.29 -17.24 -15.74
N ALA A 348 -4.10 -18.31 -15.83
CA ALA A 348 -4.97 -18.61 -16.97
C ALA A 348 -6.35 -19.08 -16.49
N GLY A 349 -7.37 -18.79 -17.30
CA GLY A 349 -8.77 -19.03 -16.93
C GLY A 349 -9.73 -18.15 -17.72
N ASN A 350 -11.01 -18.18 -17.33
CA ASN A 350 -12.10 -17.47 -18.03
C ASN A 350 -13.07 -16.72 -17.10
N TYR A 351 -12.72 -16.54 -15.81
CA TYR A 351 -13.55 -15.90 -14.78
C TYR A 351 -14.91 -16.56 -14.48
N SER A 352 -15.22 -17.73 -15.06
CA SER A 352 -16.37 -18.56 -14.67
C SER A 352 -16.16 -19.18 -13.29
N ASP A 353 -17.23 -19.70 -12.68
CA ASP A 353 -17.14 -20.43 -11.42
C ASP A 353 -16.78 -21.93 -11.60
N GLU A 354 -16.32 -22.31 -12.80
CA GLU A 354 -15.89 -23.68 -13.10
C GLU A 354 -14.44 -23.93 -12.70
N ALA A 355 -14.09 -25.20 -12.50
CA ALA A 355 -12.74 -25.68 -12.17
C ALA A 355 -11.82 -25.70 -13.40
N VAL A 356 -11.62 -24.54 -14.03
CA VAL A 356 -10.87 -24.38 -15.30
C VAL A 356 -9.70 -23.41 -15.19
N HIS A 357 -9.43 -22.89 -13.99
CA HIS A 357 -8.39 -21.88 -13.79
C HIS A 357 -7.08 -22.52 -13.35
N SER A 358 -5.98 -21.82 -13.63
CA SER A 358 -4.63 -22.27 -13.33
C SER A 358 -3.70 -21.09 -13.11
N TRP A 359 -2.55 -21.35 -12.50
CA TRP A 359 -1.43 -20.41 -12.41
C TRP A 359 -0.10 -21.16 -12.37
N GLY A 360 0.98 -20.44 -12.60
CA GLY A 360 2.32 -21.02 -12.49
C GLY A 360 3.43 -20.02 -12.72
N VAL A 361 4.59 -20.56 -13.11
CA VAL A 361 5.82 -19.81 -13.34
C VAL A 361 6.25 -19.89 -14.81
N MET A 362 6.97 -18.87 -15.25
CA MET A 362 7.76 -18.86 -16.46
C MET A 362 9.20 -18.55 -16.11
N THR A 363 10.16 -19.28 -16.69
CA THR A 363 11.59 -19.07 -16.46
C THR A 363 12.34 -18.80 -17.75
N SER A 364 13.39 -17.98 -17.68
CA SER A 364 14.25 -17.61 -18.79
C SER A 364 15.71 -17.50 -18.32
N SER A 365 16.62 -18.20 -18.99
CA SER A 365 18.06 -18.14 -18.72
C SER A 365 18.84 -17.26 -19.71
N ASP A 366 18.18 -16.60 -20.66
CA ASP A 366 18.78 -15.87 -21.79
C ASP A 366 18.20 -14.45 -21.95
N ASP A 367 18.00 -13.76 -20.83
CA ASP A 367 17.49 -12.38 -20.78
C ASP A 367 16.14 -12.16 -21.51
N GLY A 368 15.29 -13.19 -21.46
CA GLY A 368 13.91 -13.14 -21.92
C GLY A 368 13.73 -13.49 -23.40
N ALA A 369 14.78 -13.95 -24.08
CA ALA A 369 14.68 -14.38 -25.47
C ALA A 369 13.87 -15.69 -25.60
N THR A 370 14.03 -16.62 -24.67
CA THR A 370 13.24 -17.86 -24.59
C THR A 370 12.66 -18.06 -23.20
N TRP A 371 11.48 -18.70 -23.13
CA TRP A 371 10.77 -18.92 -21.87
C TRP A 371 10.24 -20.34 -21.78
N THR A 372 10.38 -20.94 -20.59
CA THR A 372 9.77 -22.23 -20.23
C THR A 372 8.58 -22.01 -19.31
N GLN A 373 7.41 -22.54 -19.66
CA GLN A 373 6.19 -22.45 -18.85
C GLN A 373 5.99 -23.70 -17.98
N THR A 374 5.80 -23.50 -16.68
CA THR A 374 5.52 -24.57 -15.72
C THR A 374 4.25 -24.25 -14.93
N PRO A 375 3.14 -25.01 -15.09
CA PRO A 375 1.97 -24.91 -14.22
C PRO A 375 2.30 -25.34 -12.79
N VAL A 376 1.78 -24.59 -11.81
CA VAL A 376 1.90 -24.91 -10.38
C VAL A 376 0.61 -25.54 -9.87
N GLU A 377 -0.53 -24.89 -10.08
CA GLU A 377 -1.86 -25.44 -9.81
C GLU A 377 -2.75 -25.34 -11.07
N SER A 378 -3.71 -26.25 -11.21
CA SER A 378 -4.68 -26.29 -12.31
C SER A 378 -6.01 -26.85 -11.84
N GLY A 379 -7.09 -26.58 -12.57
CA GLY A 379 -8.43 -27.02 -12.19
C GLY A 379 -9.00 -26.27 -10.97
N LEU A 380 -8.56 -25.04 -10.76
CA LEU A 380 -9.00 -24.19 -9.66
C LEU A 380 -10.38 -23.61 -9.95
N MET A 381 -11.20 -23.51 -8.90
CA MET A 381 -12.41 -22.67 -8.90
C MET A 381 -12.01 -21.19 -8.82
N LYS A 382 -12.90 -20.30 -9.24
CA LYS A 382 -12.66 -18.84 -9.21
C LYS A 382 -12.26 -18.32 -7.82
N ALA A 383 -12.89 -18.85 -6.76
CA ALA A 383 -12.61 -18.46 -5.38
C ALA A 383 -11.19 -18.82 -4.91
N ASP A 384 -10.54 -19.78 -5.58
CA ASP A 384 -9.22 -20.28 -5.27
C ASP A 384 -8.15 -19.83 -6.26
N TRP A 385 -8.52 -19.02 -7.25
CA TRP A 385 -7.64 -18.64 -8.35
C TRP A 385 -6.80 -17.40 -7.98
N PRO A 386 -5.47 -17.53 -7.77
CA PRO A 386 -4.61 -16.37 -7.59
C PRO A 386 -4.40 -15.67 -8.93
N THR A 387 -4.91 -14.45 -9.05
CA THR A 387 -4.75 -13.63 -10.26
C THR A 387 -3.71 -12.54 -10.02
N GLU A 388 -3.11 -12.06 -11.12
CA GLU A 388 -2.19 -10.91 -11.15
C GLU A 388 -1.14 -10.88 -10.00
N PRO A 389 -0.39 -11.97 -9.74
CA PRO A 389 0.56 -12.01 -8.62
C PRO A 389 1.79 -11.12 -8.86
N ALA A 390 2.27 -10.50 -7.78
CA ALA A 390 3.55 -9.78 -7.71
C ALA A 390 4.48 -10.49 -6.73
N ALA A 391 5.77 -10.60 -7.07
CA ALA A 391 6.73 -11.42 -6.35
C ALA A 391 8.07 -10.70 -6.09
N VAL A 392 8.76 -11.11 -5.03
CA VAL A 392 10.12 -10.71 -4.70
C VAL A 392 10.95 -11.92 -4.31
N TYR A 393 12.23 -11.92 -4.66
CA TYR A 393 13.21 -12.89 -4.17
C TYR A 393 13.79 -12.39 -2.85
N LEU A 394 13.69 -13.20 -1.80
CA LEU A 394 14.14 -12.84 -0.45
C LEU A 394 15.56 -13.31 -0.13
N GLY A 395 16.21 -14.08 -1.02
CA GLY A 395 17.46 -14.78 -0.73
C GLY A 395 17.24 -16.24 -0.33
N ASP A 396 18.32 -17.03 -0.33
CA ASP A 396 18.34 -18.43 0.12
C ASP A 396 17.23 -19.32 -0.47
N GLY A 397 16.89 -19.12 -1.75
CA GLY A 397 15.84 -19.87 -2.42
C GLY A 397 14.40 -19.46 -2.06
N LYS A 398 14.23 -18.47 -1.18
CA LYS A 398 12.91 -17.98 -0.77
C LYS A 398 12.35 -16.97 -1.76
N ILE A 399 11.13 -17.21 -2.21
CA ILE A 399 10.34 -16.28 -3.01
C ILE A 399 9.01 -16.05 -2.29
N LEU A 400 8.65 -14.78 -2.11
CA LEU A 400 7.33 -14.39 -1.60
C LEU A 400 6.58 -13.64 -2.68
N ALA A 401 5.34 -14.04 -2.90
CA ALA A 401 4.41 -13.35 -3.78
C ALA A 401 3.06 -13.11 -3.09
N VAL A 402 2.41 -12.02 -3.49
CA VAL A 402 1.03 -11.70 -3.13
C VAL A 402 0.21 -11.69 -4.41
N ALA A 403 -0.97 -12.31 -4.38
CA ALA A 403 -1.86 -12.40 -5.54
C ALA A 403 -3.24 -11.85 -5.23
N ARG A 404 -3.85 -11.25 -6.25
CA ARG A 404 -5.23 -10.79 -6.22
C ARG A 404 -6.18 -11.98 -6.05
N THR A 405 -7.32 -11.69 -5.43
CA THR A 405 -8.48 -12.58 -5.40
C THR A 405 -9.62 -11.99 -6.24
N GLU A 406 -10.36 -12.85 -6.95
CA GLU A 406 -11.51 -12.43 -7.76
C GLU A 406 -12.83 -12.43 -6.99
N SER A 407 -12.98 -13.33 -6.02
CA SER A 407 -14.22 -13.50 -5.25
C SER A 407 -14.00 -13.87 -3.78
N GLY A 408 -12.75 -14.03 -3.35
CA GLY A 408 -12.39 -14.33 -1.97
C GLY A 408 -12.34 -13.08 -1.09
N PRO A 409 -12.30 -13.27 0.25
CA PRO A 409 -12.31 -12.17 1.20
C PRO A 409 -10.99 -11.42 1.30
N ALA A 410 -9.88 -12.02 0.87
CA ALA A 410 -8.53 -11.49 1.01
C ALA A 410 -7.60 -11.94 -0.13
N GLN A 411 -6.46 -11.27 -0.28
CA GLN A 411 -5.39 -11.67 -1.20
C GLN A 411 -4.77 -13.01 -0.79
N PHE A 412 -4.18 -13.70 -1.77
CA PHE A 412 -3.37 -14.89 -1.52
C PHE A 412 -1.91 -14.50 -1.27
N GLN A 413 -1.24 -15.28 -0.42
CA GLN A 413 0.22 -15.33 -0.33
C GLN A 413 0.69 -16.64 -0.96
N LEU A 414 1.67 -16.54 -1.87
CA LEU A 414 2.32 -17.66 -2.54
C LEU A 414 3.79 -17.64 -2.12
N VAL A 415 4.30 -18.77 -1.63
CA VAL A 415 5.69 -18.87 -1.18
C VAL A 415 6.40 -20.08 -1.81
N SER A 416 7.67 -19.91 -2.09
CA SER A 416 8.61 -20.98 -2.45
C SER A 416 9.84 -20.88 -1.57
N THR A 417 10.46 -22.02 -1.26
CA THR A 417 11.71 -22.13 -0.48
C THR A 417 12.81 -22.85 -1.25
N ASP A 418 12.62 -23.07 -2.55
CA ASP A 418 13.47 -23.89 -3.41
C ASP A 418 13.66 -23.25 -4.80
N ASN A 419 13.82 -21.92 -4.84
CA ASN A 419 14.02 -21.14 -6.06
C ASN A 419 12.85 -21.25 -7.06
N GLY A 420 11.63 -21.41 -6.56
CA GLY A 420 10.42 -21.45 -7.39
C GLY A 420 10.09 -22.81 -7.98
N VAL A 421 10.72 -23.89 -7.51
CA VAL A 421 10.44 -25.27 -7.96
C VAL A 421 9.11 -25.76 -7.37
N THR A 422 8.89 -25.57 -6.08
CA THR A 422 7.63 -25.87 -5.39
C THR A 422 7.06 -24.63 -4.72
N TRP A 423 5.73 -24.62 -4.57
CA TRP A 423 4.99 -23.48 -4.07
C TRP A 423 3.89 -23.89 -3.10
N THR A 424 3.62 -23.03 -2.13
CA THR A 424 2.46 -23.12 -1.24
C THR A 424 1.62 -21.86 -1.37
N ARG A 425 0.29 -22.02 -1.44
CA ARG A 425 -0.69 -20.91 -1.45
C ARG A 425 -1.50 -20.89 -0.14
N LYS A 426 -1.64 -19.72 0.47
CA LYS A 426 -2.49 -19.48 1.64
C LYS A 426 -3.24 -18.14 1.52
N GLN A 427 -4.33 -17.98 2.26
CA GLN A 427 -5.06 -16.71 2.37
C GLN A 427 -4.34 -15.77 3.34
N THR A 428 -4.36 -14.47 3.03
CA THR A 428 -3.85 -13.41 3.92
C THR A 428 -4.96 -12.78 4.77
N ASN A 429 -4.60 -11.86 5.65
CA ASN A 429 -5.52 -10.92 6.30
C ASN A 429 -5.73 -9.61 5.48
N ILE A 430 -5.25 -9.52 4.24
CA ILE A 430 -5.38 -8.33 3.38
C ILE A 430 -6.72 -8.37 2.64
N GLY A 431 -7.77 -7.84 3.27
CA GLY A 431 -9.14 -7.76 2.71
C GLY A 431 -9.54 -6.38 2.17
N ASP A 432 -8.69 -5.38 2.29
CA ASP A 432 -8.95 -3.98 1.92
C ASP A 432 -8.65 -3.63 0.45
N ILE A 433 -8.90 -4.58 -0.47
CA ILE A 433 -8.34 -4.56 -1.84
C ILE A 433 -9.36 -4.38 -2.97
N MET A 434 -10.59 -4.88 -2.82
CA MET A 434 -11.61 -5.02 -3.88
C MET A 434 -11.02 -5.30 -5.29
N ALA A 435 -10.61 -6.53 -5.59
CA ALA A 435 -10.08 -6.94 -6.91
C ALA A 435 -8.88 -6.09 -7.42
N SER A 436 -8.06 -5.54 -6.53
CA SER A 436 -6.83 -4.84 -6.91
C SER A 436 -5.64 -5.77 -7.05
N THR A 437 -4.83 -5.49 -8.07
CA THR A 437 -3.47 -6.01 -8.27
C THR A 437 -2.55 -5.50 -7.16
N PRO A 438 -1.75 -6.38 -6.53
CA PRO A 438 -0.64 -5.98 -5.66
C PRO A 438 0.61 -5.60 -6.46
N SER A 439 1.50 -4.83 -5.84
CA SER A 439 2.87 -4.60 -6.30
C SER A 439 3.81 -4.66 -5.10
N LEU A 440 4.89 -5.43 -5.21
CA LEU A 440 5.84 -5.63 -4.12
C LEU A 440 7.18 -4.96 -4.40
N ILE A 441 7.80 -4.41 -3.36
CA ILE A 441 9.19 -3.94 -3.37
C ILE A 441 9.87 -4.49 -2.12
N LEU A 442 10.95 -5.26 -2.30
CA LEU A 442 11.88 -5.59 -1.22
C LEU A 442 12.97 -4.53 -1.23
N ASP A 443 13.06 -3.77 -0.16
CA ASP A 443 14.09 -2.76 0.00
C ASP A 443 15.42 -3.40 0.43
N ALA A 444 16.48 -3.16 -0.34
CA ALA A 444 17.76 -3.83 -0.13
C ALA A 444 18.55 -3.26 1.06
N GLU A 445 18.33 -1.99 1.42
CA GLU A 445 19.06 -1.33 2.51
C GLU A 445 18.44 -1.67 3.87
N THR A 446 17.12 -1.65 3.95
CA THR A 446 16.37 -1.87 5.19
C THR A 446 15.91 -3.31 5.38
N GLY A 447 15.85 -4.10 4.30
CA GLY A 447 15.31 -5.46 4.31
C GLY A 447 13.78 -5.52 4.41
N LEU A 448 13.10 -4.37 4.41
CA LEU A 448 11.65 -4.29 4.57
C LEU A 448 10.93 -4.53 3.24
N LEU A 449 9.78 -5.20 3.33
CA LEU A 449 8.89 -5.48 2.22
C LEU A 449 7.73 -4.48 2.20
N SER A 450 7.59 -3.76 1.10
CA SER A 450 6.41 -2.93 0.81
C SER A 450 5.43 -3.66 -0.12
N ASN A 451 4.15 -3.68 0.25
CA ASN A 451 3.04 -4.12 -0.60
C ASN A 451 2.10 -2.95 -0.91
N TYR A 452 1.99 -2.61 -2.18
CA TYR A 452 1.14 -1.55 -2.70
C TYR A 452 -0.08 -2.12 -3.42
N TYR A 453 -1.24 -1.49 -3.23
CA TYR A 453 -2.47 -1.84 -3.93
C TYR A 453 -3.47 -0.68 -3.87
N TYR A 454 -4.50 -0.73 -4.70
CA TYR A 454 -5.54 0.29 -4.76
C TYR A 454 -6.84 -0.22 -4.13
N GLU A 455 -7.39 0.47 -3.15
CA GLU A 455 -8.72 0.15 -2.65
C GLU A 455 -9.78 0.71 -3.60
N ARG A 456 -10.12 -0.08 -4.62
CA ARG A 456 -11.20 0.21 -5.58
C ARG A 456 -12.51 0.47 -4.82
N GLY A 457 -13.34 1.38 -5.34
CA GLY A 457 -14.59 1.79 -4.67
C GLY A 457 -14.39 2.90 -3.63
N ARG A 458 -13.17 3.05 -3.08
CA ARG A 458 -12.82 4.12 -2.13
C ARG A 458 -11.83 5.13 -2.68
N GLY A 459 -11.07 4.74 -3.70
CA GLY A 459 -10.15 5.66 -4.36
C GLY A 459 -8.86 5.87 -3.58
N VAL A 460 -8.42 4.90 -2.77
CA VAL A 460 -7.25 5.05 -1.88
C VAL A 460 -6.14 4.15 -2.36
N LEU A 461 -4.95 4.70 -2.65
CA LEU A 461 -3.75 3.89 -2.85
C LEU A 461 -3.16 3.58 -1.48
N ARG A 462 -2.93 2.30 -1.21
CA ARG A 462 -2.49 1.78 0.09
C ARG A 462 -1.09 1.19 0.03
N ARG A 463 -0.36 1.29 1.15
CA ARG A 463 0.91 0.61 1.39
C ARG A 463 0.85 -0.19 2.70
N ARG A 464 1.35 -1.42 2.69
CA ARG A 464 1.75 -2.18 3.90
C ARG A 464 3.26 -2.33 3.87
N VAL A 465 3.91 -2.24 5.02
CA VAL A 465 5.37 -2.37 5.17
C VAL A 465 5.62 -3.35 6.31
N VAL A 466 6.43 -4.38 6.06
CA VAL A 466 6.68 -5.47 7.02
C VAL A 466 8.08 -6.04 6.84
N ASP A 467 8.66 -6.57 7.92
CA ASP A 467 9.78 -7.51 7.81
C ASP A 467 9.27 -8.82 7.17
N PRO A 468 9.82 -9.26 6.03
CA PRO A 468 9.31 -10.44 5.33
C PRO A 468 9.32 -11.71 6.19
N ASP A 469 10.23 -11.85 7.17
CA ASP A 469 10.28 -13.03 8.04
C ASP A 469 9.06 -13.14 8.97
N VAL A 470 8.40 -12.01 9.28
CA VAL A 470 7.17 -12.00 10.09
C VAL A 470 6.03 -12.69 9.34
N VAL A 471 5.92 -12.47 8.03
CA VAL A 471 4.76 -12.89 7.22
C VAL A 471 5.02 -14.14 6.39
N PHE A 472 6.28 -14.51 6.11
CA PHE A 472 6.63 -15.60 5.19
C PHE A 472 5.88 -16.91 5.52
N ASP A 473 5.95 -17.34 6.78
CA ASP A 473 5.23 -18.52 7.27
C ASP A 473 3.87 -18.19 7.93
N ASN A 474 3.59 -16.90 8.16
CA ASN A 474 2.41 -16.41 8.88
C ASN A 474 1.60 -15.41 8.02
N PRO A 475 0.86 -15.88 7.00
CA PRO A 475 0.17 -15.00 6.04
C PRO A 475 -0.95 -14.15 6.66
N LEU A 476 -1.33 -14.39 7.92
CA LEU A 476 -2.30 -13.58 8.65
C LEU A 476 -1.67 -12.42 9.44
N HIS A 477 -0.34 -12.29 9.43
CA HIS A 477 0.39 -11.26 10.17
C HIS A 477 0.77 -10.06 9.32
N TRP A 478 0.08 -9.79 8.20
CA TRP A 478 0.34 -8.53 7.50
C TRP A 478 -0.11 -7.35 8.35
N PRO A 479 0.75 -6.33 8.54
CA PRO A 479 0.46 -5.16 9.37
C PRO A 479 -0.59 -4.29 8.68
N ALA A 480 -1.29 -3.46 9.45
CA ALA A 480 -2.25 -2.49 8.92
C ALA A 480 -1.68 -1.65 7.76
N SER A 481 -2.55 -1.29 6.81
CA SER A 481 -2.17 -0.44 5.68
C SER A 481 -2.20 1.03 6.04
N GLU A 482 -1.45 1.84 5.31
CA GLU A 482 -1.57 3.31 5.31
C GLU A 482 -2.04 3.79 3.92
N ALA A 483 -2.77 4.91 3.90
CA ALA A 483 -3.08 5.61 2.67
C ALA A 483 -1.88 6.46 2.24
N VAL A 484 -1.38 6.27 1.02
CA VAL A 484 -0.24 7.04 0.50
C VAL A 484 -0.65 8.11 -0.51
N THR A 485 -1.78 7.94 -1.19
CA THR A 485 -2.43 8.97 -2.01
C THR A 485 -3.88 8.57 -2.32
N ILE A 486 -4.62 9.47 -2.95
CA ILE A 486 -6.02 9.29 -3.35
C ILE A 486 -6.18 9.41 -4.87
N GLY A 487 -7.25 8.84 -5.39
CA GLY A 487 -7.69 8.95 -6.77
C GLY A 487 -9.20 8.71 -6.89
N SER A 488 -9.67 8.41 -8.09
CA SER A 488 -11.09 8.21 -8.35
C SER A 488 -11.63 6.97 -7.63
N PRO A 489 -12.76 7.07 -6.92
CA PRO A 489 -13.39 5.95 -6.24
C PRO A 489 -14.10 4.98 -7.21
N ILE A 490 -14.17 5.27 -8.51
CA ILE A 490 -14.89 4.43 -9.47
C ILE A 490 -14.22 3.08 -9.58
N THR A 491 -14.96 2.03 -9.23
CA THR A 491 -14.44 0.69 -8.98
C THR A 491 -13.57 0.15 -10.11
N TRP A 492 -14.06 0.17 -11.35
CA TRP A 492 -13.37 -0.45 -12.47
C TRP A 492 -12.48 0.54 -13.24
N ASP A 493 -12.72 1.83 -13.10
CA ASP A 493 -12.02 2.88 -13.85
C ASP A 493 -10.83 3.51 -13.10
N SER A 494 -10.41 2.86 -11.99
CA SER A 494 -9.21 3.20 -11.22
C SER A 494 -8.52 1.95 -10.67
N GLY A 495 -7.19 1.95 -10.54
CA GLY A 495 -6.43 0.90 -9.88
C GLY A 495 -5.15 0.49 -10.60
N ASN A 496 -4.88 -0.82 -10.64
CA ASN A 496 -3.67 -1.47 -11.19
C ASN A 496 -2.39 -0.76 -10.79
N VAL A 497 -2.00 -0.95 -9.54
CA VAL A 497 -0.78 -0.36 -8.99
C VAL A 497 0.44 -1.11 -9.49
N ASN A 498 1.49 -0.38 -9.82
CA ASN A 498 2.78 -0.93 -10.19
C ASN A 498 3.92 -0.04 -9.70
N ALA A 499 4.95 -0.63 -9.11
CA ALA A 499 6.03 0.08 -8.41
C ALA A 499 7.44 -0.28 -8.92
N THR A 500 8.36 0.68 -8.77
CA THR A 500 9.81 0.52 -8.99
C THR A 500 10.59 1.37 -7.98
N VAL A 501 11.91 1.22 -7.94
CA VAL A 501 12.81 1.96 -7.05
C VAL A 501 13.82 2.78 -7.85
N ILE A 502 14.14 3.99 -7.38
CA ILE A 502 15.37 4.73 -7.73
C ILE A 502 15.96 5.30 -6.44
N GLY A 503 17.18 4.88 -6.09
CA GLY A 503 17.79 5.24 -4.81
C GLY A 503 16.90 4.84 -3.64
N ALA A 504 16.74 5.73 -2.66
CA ALA A 504 15.93 5.54 -1.45
C ALA A 504 14.43 5.92 -1.64
N ALA A 505 13.92 5.83 -2.86
CA ALA A 505 12.55 6.22 -3.20
C ALA A 505 11.85 5.16 -4.05
N HIS A 506 10.61 4.86 -3.67
CA HIS A 506 9.67 4.07 -4.45
C HIS A 506 8.88 4.99 -5.37
N TYR A 507 8.68 4.56 -6.61
CA TYR A 507 7.84 5.24 -7.59
C TYR A 507 6.67 4.35 -7.92
N VAL A 508 5.47 4.81 -7.58
CA VAL A 508 4.24 4.01 -7.61
C VAL A 508 3.27 4.61 -8.59
N SER A 509 2.96 3.86 -9.64
CA SER A 509 2.01 4.25 -10.69
C SER A 509 0.68 3.53 -10.55
N PHE A 510 -0.39 4.20 -10.97
CA PHE A 510 -1.76 3.68 -10.97
C PHE A 510 -2.58 4.47 -12.00
N TYR A 511 -3.75 3.96 -12.38
CA TYR A 511 -4.70 4.73 -13.19
C TYR A 511 -5.92 5.14 -12.37
N SER A 512 -6.56 6.23 -12.78
CA SER A 512 -7.66 6.85 -12.03
C SER A 512 -8.54 7.69 -12.94
N GLY A 513 -9.85 7.51 -12.88
CA GLY A 513 -10.82 8.38 -13.58
C GLY A 513 -12.21 7.76 -13.70
N GLU A 514 -12.89 8.07 -14.80
CA GLU A 514 -14.21 7.56 -15.17
C GLU A 514 -14.23 7.27 -16.67
N ALA A 515 -14.71 6.10 -17.10
CA ALA A 515 -14.84 5.86 -18.53
C ALA A 515 -15.74 6.93 -19.21
N PRO A 516 -15.35 7.47 -20.38
CA PRO A 516 -14.28 6.98 -21.25
C PRO A 516 -12.88 7.55 -20.95
N ASP A 517 -12.75 8.52 -20.04
CA ASP A 517 -11.53 9.29 -19.81
C ASP A 517 -10.92 8.99 -18.44
N THR A 518 -9.80 8.25 -18.45
CA THR A 518 -9.01 7.96 -17.25
C THR A 518 -7.61 8.53 -17.39
N ALA A 519 -6.93 8.81 -16.27
CA ALA A 519 -5.56 9.29 -16.25
C ALA A 519 -4.60 8.22 -15.69
N VAL A 520 -3.33 8.31 -16.08
CA VAL A 520 -2.23 7.56 -15.46
C VAL A 520 -1.45 8.50 -14.57
N MET A 521 -1.22 8.06 -13.33
CA MET A 521 -0.63 8.82 -12.24
C MET A 521 0.64 8.13 -11.75
N VAL A 522 1.55 8.89 -11.16
CA VAL A 522 2.73 8.40 -10.44
C VAL A 522 2.92 9.16 -9.13
N LEU A 523 3.43 8.48 -8.10
CA LEU A 523 3.81 9.11 -6.85
C LEU A 523 5.22 8.66 -6.46
N GLU A 524 6.06 9.62 -6.07
CA GLU A 524 7.32 9.37 -5.38
C GLU A 524 7.04 9.21 -3.88
N ILE A 525 7.51 8.11 -3.30
CA ILE A 525 7.34 7.78 -1.88
C ILE A 525 8.70 7.40 -1.32
N PRO A 526 9.14 7.98 -0.19
CA PRO A 526 10.35 7.52 0.47
C PRO A 526 10.30 6.03 0.80
N GLU A 527 11.46 5.37 0.74
CA GLU A 527 11.62 4.01 1.24
C GLU A 527 11.14 3.90 2.69
N PRO A 528 10.65 2.73 3.12
CA PRO A 528 10.34 2.51 4.53
C PRO A 528 11.59 2.59 5.40
N THR A 529 11.47 3.14 6.59
CA THR A 529 12.57 3.23 7.57
C THR A 529 12.42 2.20 8.69
N ALA A 530 13.50 1.88 9.40
CA ALA A 530 13.44 1.04 10.61
C ALA A 530 12.56 1.65 11.72
N GLU A 531 12.35 2.98 11.70
CA GLU A 531 11.41 3.65 12.59
C GLU A 531 9.95 3.36 12.21
N ASP A 532 9.64 3.27 10.92
CA ASP A 532 8.32 2.84 10.45
C ASP A 532 7.99 1.43 10.93
N GLU A 533 8.99 0.56 11.01
CA GLU A 533 8.83 -0.79 11.56
C GLU A 533 8.69 -0.78 13.09
N LEU A 534 9.51 -0.01 13.81
CA LEU A 534 9.49 0.05 15.27
C LEU A 534 8.19 0.66 15.82
N ILE A 535 7.64 1.67 15.14
CA ILE A 535 6.31 2.23 15.45
C ILE A 535 5.25 1.14 15.28
N ARG A 536 5.31 0.35 14.20
CA ARG A 536 4.34 -0.73 13.93
C ARG A 536 4.46 -1.89 14.93
N ARG A 537 5.68 -2.34 15.26
CA ARG A 537 5.92 -3.37 16.29
C ARG A 537 5.51 -2.96 17.71
N LYS A 538 5.38 -1.66 18.01
CA LYS A 538 4.83 -1.18 19.30
C LYS A 538 3.29 -1.21 19.33
N HIS A 539 2.65 -1.37 18.18
CA HIS A 539 1.19 -1.38 18.01
C HIS A 539 0.63 -2.78 17.71
N GLU A 540 1.49 -3.78 17.51
CA GLU A 540 1.17 -5.22 17.45
C GLU A 540 1.46 -5.89 18.80
#